data_AF-A0A2G5DV49-F1
#
_entry.id   AF-A0A2G5DV49-F1
#
_cell.length_a   1.000
_cell.length_b   1.000
_cell.length_c   1.000
_cell.angle_alpha   90.00
_cell.angle_beta   90.00
_cell.angle_gamma   90.00
#
_symmetry.space_group_name_H-M   'P 1'
#
loop_
_entity.id
_entity.type
_entity.pdbx_description
1 polymer ?
#
loop_
_entity_poly.entity_id
_entity_poly.type
_entity_poly.pdbx_seq_one_letter_code
_entity_poly.pdbx_strand_id
1 'polypeptide(L)'
;MATPDHLFALRNNFYLGAYQAAINNSDVQNLSEEDLIERDCLVYRSYIALGSYQLVINEIDSSQPTPLQAVKLLALYLSGPQNKETTISSLREWLSDAAIGNNPVLRLVAGTIFMHEQDYNEALKHTNTGGTMELHALNVQIFLKMHRSDYAEKQLKIMQQIDEDHTLTQLANAWLNLAVVTFLFLNIKKECKFA
;
A
#
# COMPACT_ATOMS: atom_id res chain seq x y z
N MET A 1 -15.47 14.13 -22.04
CA MET A 1 -14.05 14.50 -21.89
C MET A 1 -13.60 13.93 -20.57
N ALA A 2 -12.56 13.10 -20.53
CA ALA A 2 -12.05 12.60 -19.26
C ALA A 2 -11.53 13.81 -18.45
N THR A 3 -12.00 13.96 -17.22
CA THR A 3 -11.52 14.99 -16.29
C THR A 3 -10.01 14.81 -16.12
N PRO A 4 -9.20 15.88 -16.20
CA PRO A 4 -7.76 15.76 -16.00
C PRO A 4 -7.47 15.12 -14.64
N ASP A 5 -6.69 14.05 -14.61
CA ASP A 5 -6.22 13.46 -13.35
C ASP A 5 -5.11 14.33 -12.75
N HIS A 6 -5.52 15.27 -11.90
CA HIS A 6 -4.64 16.25 -11.27
C HIS A 6 -3.59 15.61 -10.35
N LEU A 7 -3.86 14.42 -9.81
CA LEU A 7 -2.97 13.71 -8.88
C LEU A 7 -2.04 12.70 -9.56
N PHE A 8 -2.15 12.51 -10.88
CA PHE A 8 -1.37 11.53 -11.63
C PHE A 8 0.14 11.63 -11.36
N ALA A 9 0.71 12.84 -11.46
CA ALA A 9 2.13 13.08 -11.24
C ALA A 9 2.56 12.78 -9.79
N LEU A 10 1.71 13.14 -8.82
CA LEU A 10 1.94 12.89 -7.40
C LEU A 10 1.95 11.39 -7.09
N ARG A 11 0.95 10.65 -7.58
CA ARG A 11 0.86 9.18 -7.46
C ARG A 11 2.10 8.51 -8.03
N ASN A 12 2.53 8.90 -9.24
CA ASN A 12 3.71 8.32 -9.88
C ASN A 12 4.99 8.57 -9.09
N ASN A 13 5.22 9.81 -8.62
CA ASN A 13 6.37 10.10 -7.77
C ASN A 13 6.37 9.23 -6.51
N PHE A 14 5.21 9.07 -5.88
CA PHE A 14 5.07 8.22 -4.69
C PHE A 14 5.38 6.74 -5.00
N TYR A 15 4.76 6.16 -6.04
CA TYR A 15 4.94 4.75 -6.39
C TYR A 15 6.37 4.41 -6.83
N LEU A 16 7.06 5.35 -7.46
CA LEU A 16 8.45 5.19 -7.89
C LEU A 16 9.47 5.43 -6.75
N GLY A 17 9.00 5.75 -5.55
CA GLY A 17 9.86 6.03 -4.39
C GLY A 17 10.51 7.41 -4.39
N ALA A 18 10.10 8.30 -5.30
CA ALA A 18 10.53 9.69 -5.34
C ALA A 18 9.78 10.54 -4.30
N TYR A 19 9.82 10.13 -3.03
CA TYR A 19 9.02 10.71 -1.94
C TYR A 19 9.25 12.20 -1.73
N GLN A 20 10.49 12.67 -1.84
CA GLN A 20 10.79 14.11 -1.73
C GLN A 20 10.17 14.90 -2.89
N ALA A 21 10.18 14.34 -4.11
CA ALA A 21 9.55 14.97 -5.26
C ALA A 21 8.03 14.96 -5.12
N ALA A 22 7.44 13.91 -4.55
CA ALA A 22 6.00 13.87 -4.24
C ALA A 22 5.61 14.99 -3.28
N ILE A 23 6.38 15.20 -2.20
CA ILE A 23 6.14 16.28 -1.24
C ILE A 23 6.31 17.65 -1.88
N ASN A 24 7.39 17.87 -2.65
CA ASN A 24 7.67 19.18 -3.23
C ASN A 24 6.65 19.60 -4.29
N ASN A 25 6.03 18.64 -4.98
CA ASN A 25 5.06 18.88 -6.04
C ASN A 25 3.62 18.63 -5.59
N SER A 26 3.35 18.61 -4.28
CA SER A 26 1.99 18.37 -3.77
C SER A 26 1.10 19.60 -3.83
N ASP A 27 1.62 20.79 -4.09
CA ASP A 27 0.82 22.02 -4.20
C ASP A 27 0.04 22.07 -5.52
N VAL A 28 -1.04 21.29 -5.57
CA VAL A 28 -1.97 21.22 -6.70
C VAL A 28 -3.25 21.99 -6.34
N GLN A 29 -3.60 22.96 -7.17
CA GLN A 29 -4.77 23.82 -6.97
C GLN A 29 -6.03 23.22 -7.61
N ASN A 30 -7.20 23.68 -7.17
CA ASN A 30 -8.52 23.31 -7.70
C ASN A 30 -8.88 21.82 -7.58
N LEU A 31 -8.42 21.19 -6.50
CA LEU A 31 -8.76 19.82 -6.15
C LEU A 31 -10.16 19.74 -5.53
N SER A 32 -10.87 18.64 -5.79
CA SER A 32 -12.08 18.29 -5.06
C SER A 32 -11.74 17.96 -3.60
N GLU A 33 -12.74 17.91 -2.70
CA GLU A 33 -12.51 17.50 -1.31
C GLU A 33 -11.94 16.08 -1.21
N GLU A 34 -12.38 15.17 -2.09
CA GLU A 34 -11.85 13.81 -2.18
C GLU A 34 -10.38 13.80 -2.63
N ASP A 35 -10.04 14.57 -3.66
CA ASP A 35 -8.66 14.68 -4.15
C ASP A 35 -7.73 15.36 -3.14
N LEU A 36 -8.22 16.31 -2.35
CA LEU A 36 -7.44 16.93 -1.27
C LEU A 36 -7.06 15.90 -0.21
N ILE A 37 -8.01 15.06 0.20
CA ILE A 37 -7.76 13.99 1.17
C ILE A 37 -6.76 12.97 0.59
N GLU A 38 -6.90 12.59 -0.68
CA GLU A 38 -5.97 11.67 -1.32
C GLU A 38 -4.56 12.25 -1.43
N ARG A 39 -4.43 13.50 -1.88
CA ARG A 39 -3.16 14.23 -1.91
C ARG A 39 -2.49 14.20 -0.54
N ASP A 40 -3.22 14.54 0.51
CA ASP A 40 -2.68 14.59 1.87
C ASP A 40 -2.27 13.19 2.35
N CYS A 41 -3.05 12.15 2.02
CA CYS A 41 -2.66 10.76 2.28
C CYS A 41 -1.34 10.39 1.61
N LEU A 42 -1.15 10.76 0.34
CA LEU A 42 0.10 10.49 -0.41
C LEU A 42 1.29 11.26 0.17
N VAL A 43 1.08 12.52 0.55
CA VAL A 43 2.12 13.36 1.18
C VAL A 43 2.54 12.79 2.53
N TYR A 44 1.59 12.47 3.41
CA TYR A 44 1.91 11.89 4.72
C TYR A 44 2.55 10.50 4.59
N ARG A 45 2.08 9.65 3.66
CA ARG A 45 2.75 8.38 3.38
C ARG A 45 4.17 8.57 2.84
N SER A 46 4.44 9.64 2.10
CA SER A 46 5.79 10.01 1.67
C SER A 46 6.67 10.39 2.86
N TYR A 47 6.14 11.16 3.82
CA TYR A 47 6.86 11.45 5.07
C TYR A 47 7.16 10.19 5.89
N ILE A 48 6.21 9.26 5.99
CA ILE A 48 6.42 7.94 6.64
C ILE A 48 7.56 7.19 5.94
N ALA A 49 7.57 7.16 4.61
CA ALA A 49 8.60 6.46 3.84
C ALA A 49 10.00 7.09 4.00
N LEU A 50 10.08 8.39 4.29
CA LEU A 50 11.32 9.09 4.63
C LEU A 50 11.72 8.98 6.12
N GLY A 51 10.93 8.27 6.95
CA GLY A 51 11.20 8.08 8.38
C GLY A 51 10.69 9.21 9.29
N SER A 52 9.97 10.18 8.75
CA SER A 52 9.44 11.34 9.48
C SER A 52 8.12 11.01 10.20
N TYR A 53 8.10 9.95 11.02
CA TYR A 53 6.87 9.46 11.67
C TYR A 53 6.26 10.49 12.64
N GLN A 54 7.09 11.18 13.43
CA GLN A 54 6.62 12.11 14.46
C GLN A 54 5.87 13.30 13.85
N LEU A 55 6.29 13.77 12.67
CA LEU A 55 5.60 14.83 11.93
C LEU A 55 4.16 14.39 11.63
N VAL A 56 3.99 13.21 11.05
CA VAL A 56 2.67 12.67 10.68
C VAL A 56 1.78 12.47 11.91
N ILE A 57 2.35 11.97 13.00
CA ILE A 57 1.63 11.76 14.27
C ILE A 57 1.11 13.07 14.86
N ASN A 58 1.88 14.16 14.74
CA ASN A 58 1.55 15.45 15.31
C ASN A 58 0.57 16.26 14.44
N GLU A 59 0.74 16.21 13.10
CA GLU A 59 -0.08 17.00 12.18
C GLU A 59 -1.49 16.43 11.99
N ILE A 60 -1.65 15.11 12.09
CA ILE A 60 -2.97 14.47 11.91
C ILE A 60 -3.68 14.43 13.27
N ASP A 61 -4.69 15.28 13.48
CA ASP A 61 -5.55 15.28 14.68
C ASP A 61 -6.78 14.38 14.51
N SER A 62 -7.54 14.11 15.58
CA SER A 62 -8.73 13.23 15.54
C SER A 62 -9.94 13.80 14.79
N SER A 63 -9.92 15.06 14.37
CA SER A 63 -11.00 15.67 13.57
C SER A 63 -10.83 15.42 12.07
N GLN A 64 -9.65 14.96 11.64
CA GLN A 64 -9.37 14.67 10.24
C GLN A 64 -10.12 13.41 9.74
N PRO A 65 -10.43 13.34 8.43
CA PRO A 65 -11.04 12.17 7.81
C PRO A 65 -10.36 10.84 8.10
N THR A 66 -11.15 9.76 8.08
CA THR A 66 -10.68 8.38 8.33
C THR A 66 -9.45 7.97 7.51
N PRO A 67 -9.31 8.31 6.20
CA PRO A 67 -8.09 8.02 5.45
C PRO A 67 -6.81 8.57 6.11
N LEU A 68 -6.84 9.82 6.57
CA LEU A 68 -5.71 10.45 7.24
C LEU A 68 -5.45 9.82 8.60
N GLN A 69 -6.50 9.51 9.36
CA GLN A 69 -6.36 8.77 10.61
C GLN A 69 -5.69 7.40 10.40
N ALA A 70 -6.04 6.69 9.32
CA ALA A 70 -5.41 5.42 9.00
C ALA A 70 -3.90 5.60 8.70
N VAL A 71 -3.53 6.66 7.97
CA VAL A 71 -2.11 6.98 7.73
C VAL A 71 -1.38 7.30 9.05
N LYS A 72 -2.03 7.99 9.99
CA LYS A 72 -1.48 8.19 11.35
C LYS A 72 -1.28 6.88 12.10
N LEU A 73 -2.22 5.94 12.03
CA LEU A 73 -2.05 4.61 12.62
C LEU A 73 -0.83 3.89 12.03
N LEU A 74 -0.61 3.99 10.71
CA LEU A 74 0.59 3.44 10.09
C LEU A 74 1.88 4.07 10.65
N ALA A 75 1.91 5.40 10.80
CA ALA A 75 3.04 6.10 11.39
C ALA A 75 3.31 5.67 12.84
N LEU A 76 2.26 5.52 13.66
CA LEU A 76 2.36 5.03 15.04
C LEU A 76 2.95 3.62 15.10
N TYR A 77 2.48 2.72 14.24
CA TYR A 77 2.98 1.35 14.15
C TYR A 77 4.48 1.30 13.78
N LEU A 78 4.91 2.11 12.81
CA LEU A 78 6.30 2.14 12.35
C LEU A 78 7.23 2.93 13.28
N SER A 79 6.70 3.85 14.10
CA SER A 79 7.49 4.68 15.01
C SER A 79 8.25 3.89 16.07
N GLY A 80 7.75 2.70 16.44
CA GLY A 80 8.41 1.85 17.43
C GLY A 80 7.51 0.75 18.00
N PRO A 81 8.11 -0.22 18.71
CA PRO A 81 7.42 -1.41 19.20
C PRO A 81 6.40 -1.13 20.31
N GLN A 82 6.50 0.01 21.00
CA GLN A 82 5.65 0.31 22.16
C GLN A 82 4.17 0.51 21.79
N ASN A 83 3.91 1.07 20.61
CA ASN A 83 2.55 1.36 20.16
C ASN A 83 1.94 0.22 19.31
N LYS A 84 2.74 -0.80 19.00
CA LYS A 84 2.43 -1.84 18.02
C LYS A 84 1.13 -2.59 18.31
N GLU A 85 1.01 -3.12 19.52
CA GLU A 85 -0.15 -3.92 19.95
C GLU A 85 -1.43 -3.08 20.03
N THR A 86 -1.32 -1.86 20.56
CA THR A 86 -2.42 -0.89 20.61
C THR A 86 -2.90 -0.55 19.20
N THR A 87 -1.98 -0.25 18.29
CA THR A 87 -2.31 0.07 16.89
C THR A 87 -3.01 -1.10 16.19
N ILE A 88 -2.52 -2.33 16.35
CA ILE A 88 -3.16 -3.52 15.75
C ILE A 88 -4.57 -3.73 16.32
N SER A 89 -4.76 -3.49 17.62
CA SER A 89 -6.08 -3.62 18.27
C SER A 89 -7.06 -2.58 17.74
N SER A 90 -6.67 -1.30 17.69
CA SER A 90 -7.50 -0.23 17.11
C SER A 90 -7.80 -0.47 15.63
N LEU A 91 -6.82 -0.95 14.87
CA LEU A 91 -7.00 -1.29 13.47
C LEU A 91 -8.07 -2.38 13.28
N ARG A 92 -8.06 -3.44 14.09
CA ARG A 92 -9.08 -4.51 14.05
C ARG A 92 -10.47 -4.01 14.39
N GLU A 93 -10.58 -3.11 15.37
CA GLU A 93 -11.84 -2.46 15.72
C GLU A 93 -12.39 -1.67 14.53
N TRP A 94 -11.56 -0.86 13.87
CA TRP A 94 -11.98 -0.04 12.74
C TRP A 94 -12.36 -0.86 11.51
N LEU A 95 -11.66 -1.97 11.26
CA LEU A 95 -12.02 -2.90 10.18
C LEU A 95 -13.34 -3.64 10.45
N SER A 96 -13.75 -3.74 11.72
CA SER A 96 -15.01 -4.38 12.10
C SER A 96 -16.21 -3.42 12.01
N ASP A 97 -15.95 -2.12 11.93
CA ASP A 97 -16.98 -1.10 11.78
C ASP A 97 -17.45 -1.02 10.32
N ALA A 98 -18.76 -1.22 10.08
CA ALA A 98 -19.35 -1.21 8.75
C ALA A 98 -19.30 0.15 8.04
N ALA A 99 -19.19 1.26 8.79
CA ALA A 99 -19.15 2.60 8.24
C ALA A 99 -17.78 2.96 7.66
N ILE A 100 -16.70 2.51 8.31
CA ILE A 100 -15.32 2.89 7.95
C ILE A 100 -14.47 1.72 7.43
N GLY A 101 -14.82 0.48 7.74
CA GLY A 101 -14.03 -0.71 7.41
C GLY A 101 -13.84 -0.95 5.92
N ASN A 102 -14.77 -0.44 5.09
CA ASN A 102 -14.68 -0.53 3.63
C ASN A 102 -13.79 0.56 2.99
N ASN A 103 -13.27 1.51 3.78
CA ASN A 103 -12.43 2.58 3.25
C ASN A 103 -11.14 2.02 2.61
N PRO A 104 -10.84 2.36 1.33
CA PRO A 104 -9.68 1.79 0.63
C PRO A 104 -8.34 2.07 1.31
N VAL A 105 -8.14 3.28 1.85
CA VAL A 105 -6.89 3.68 2.52
C VAL A 105 -6.73 2.94 3.85
N LEU A 106 -7.82 2.78 4.62
CA LEU A 106 -7.81 1.97 5.84
C LEU A 106 -7.43 0.52 5.55
N ARG A 107 -8.03 -0.08 4.52
CA ARG A 107 -7.73 -1.46 4.11
C ARG A 107 -6.30 -1.62 3.61
N LEU A 108 -5.77 -0.60 2.92
CA LEU A 108 -4.38 -0.57 2.46
C LEU A 108 -3.38 -0.51 3.63
N VAL A 109 -3.65 0.38 4.60
CA VAL A 109 -2.89 0.48 5.85
C VAL A 109 -2.94 -0.84 6.61
N ALA A 110 -4.13 -1.43 6.72
CA ALA A 110 -4.32 -2.70 7.40
C ALA A 110 -3.51 -3.83 6.77
N GLY A 111 -3.61 -3.97 5.45
CA GLY A 111 -2.85 -4.97 4.71
C GLY A 111 -1.34 -4.75 4.85
N THR A 112 -0.87 -3.50 4.87
CA THR A 112 0.54 -3.17 5.10
C THR A 112 1.01 -3.61 6.49
N ILE A 113 0.25 -3.27 7.53
CA ILE A 113 0.57 -3.64 8.93
C ILE A 113 0.56 -5.16 9.10
N PHE A 114 -0.48 -5.85 8.64
CA PHE A 114 -0.56 -7.32 8.74
C PHE A 114 0.53 -8.02 7.91
N MET A 115 0.94 -7.45 6.78
CA MET A 115 2.09 -7.94 6.01
C MET A 115 3.40 -7.81 6.80
N HIS A 116 3.60 -6.72 7.56
CA HIS A 116 4.74 -6.59 8.47
C HIS A 116 4.69 -7.58 9.64
N GLU A 117 3.50 -7.92 10.14
CA GLU A 117 3.29 -8.98 11.13
C GLU A 117 3.47 -10.40 10.57
N GLN A 118 3.66 -10.55 9.25
CA GLN A 118 3.65 -11.83 8.55
C GLN A 118 2.31 -12.59 8.64
N ASP A 119 1.23 -11.91 9.03
CA ASP A 119 -0.13 -12.45 9.02
C ASP A 119 -0.78 -12.19 7.65
N TYR A 120 -0.29 -12.90 6.64
CA TYR A 120 -0.72 -12.74 5.25
C TYR A 120 -2.19 -13.12 5.03
N ASN A 121 -2.70 -14.08 5.80
CA ASN A 121 -4.09 -14.51 5.70
C ASN A 121 -5.03 -13.41 6.18
N GLU A 122 -4.71 -12.76 7.31
CA GLU A 122 -5.50 -11.64 7.79
C GLU A 122 -5.40 -10.44 6.85
N ALA A 123 -4.22 -10.15 6.29
CA ALA A 123 -4.06 -9.11 5.27
C ALA A 123 -5.03 -9.33 4.08
N LEU A 124 -5.03 -10.54 3.51
CA LEU A 124 -5.83 -10.86 2.32
C LEU A 124 -7.34 -10.84 2.57
N LYS A 125 -7.82 -11.11 3.79
CA LYS A 125 -9.24 -10.95 4.13
C LYS A 125 -9.72 -9.53 3.87
N HIS A 126 -8.88 -8.54 4.20
CA HIS A 126 -9.21 -7.13 4.07
C HIS A 126 -8.86 -6.57 2.71
N THR A 127 -7.86 -7.07 2.00
CA THR A 127 -7.38 -6.45 0.75
C THR A 127 -7.92 -7.09 -0.54
N ASN A 128 -8.47 -8.31 -0.50
CA ASN A 128 -8.87 -9.03 -1.72
C ASN A 128 -10.24 -8.63 -2.29
N THR A 129 -11.14 -8.07 -1.46
CA THR A 129 -12.54 -7.79 -1.86
C THR A 129 -12.71 -6.41 -2.48
N GLY A 130 -12.92 -6.27 -3.80
CA GLY A 130 -13.28 -4.98 -4.43
C GLY A 130 -12.30 -3.85 -4.11
N GLY A 131 -11.11 -3.91 -4.72
CA GLY A 131 -9.98 -3.05 -4.37
C GLY A 131 -9.68 -1.95 -5.38
N THR A 132 -8.96 -0.94 -4.93
CA THR A 132 -8.27 0.03 -5.78
C THR A 132 -7.02 -0.61 -6.39
N MET A 133 -6.40 0.08 -7.35
CA MET A 133 -5.15 -0.38 -7.96
C MET A 133 -4.03 -0.61 -6.92
N GLU A 134 -3.97 0.21 -5.85
CA GLU A 134 -3.04 -0.01 -4.74
C GLU A 134 -3.31 -1.30 -3.97
N LEU A 135 -4.58 -1.65 -3.73
CA LEU A 135 -4.95 -2.89 -3.04
C LEU A 135 -4.59 -4.12 -3.88
N HIS A 136 -4.80 -4.07 -5.19
CA HIS A 136 -4.36 -5.14 -6.09
C HIS A 136 -2.83 -5.28 -6.11
N ALA A 137 -2.10 -4.18 -6.18
CA ALA A 137 -0.64 -4.19 -6.11
C ALA A 137 -0.13 -4.77 -4.78
N LEU A 138 -0.77 -4.40 -3.66
CA LEU A 138 -0.45 -4.96 -2.34
C LEU A 138 -0.75 -6.47 -2.28
N ASN A 139 -1.86 -6.93 -2.87
CA ASN A 139 -2.17 -8.36 -2.95
C ASN A 139 -1.08 -9.14 -3.71
N VAL A 140 -0.56 -8.59 -4.82
CA VAL A 140 0.57 -9.19 -5.53
C VAL A 140 1.77 -9.34 -4.58
N GLN A 141 2.13 -8.29 -3.84
CA GLN A 141 3.23 -8.36 -2.87
C GLN A 141 2.99 -9.42 -1.78
N ILE A 142 1.77 -9.49 -1.23
CA ILE A 142 1.42 -10.49 -0.21
C ILE A 142 1.54 -11.91 -0.78
N PHE A 143 1.00 -12.19 -1.97
CA PHE A 143 1.10 -13.51 -2.59
C PHE A 143 2.55 -13.91 -2.90
N LEU A 144 3.39 -12.96 -3.31
CA LEU A 144 4.82 -13.20 -3.50
C LEU A 144 5.52 -13.54 -2.17
N LYS A 145 5.18 -12.85 -1.08
CA LYS A 145 5.69 -13.16 0.28
C LYS A 145 5.23 -14.52 0.79
N MET A 146 4.04 -14.97 0.38
CA MET A 146 3.55 -16.32 0.65
C MET A 146 4.17 -17.41 -0.24
N HIS A 147 5.10 -17.06 -1.13
CA HIS A 147 5.66 -17.97 -2.14
C HIS A 147 4.61 -18.57 -3.09
N ARG A 148 3.50 -17.85 -3.31
CA ARG A 148 2.39 -18.24 -4.19
C ARG A 148 2.39 -17.39 -5.46
N SER A 149 3.39 -17.62 -6.31
CA SER A 149 3.50 -16.91 -7.60
C SER A 149 2.30 -17.14 -8.52
N ASP A 150 1.62 -18.28 -8.38
CA ASP A 150 0.40 -18.61 -9.11
C ASP A 150 -0.76 -17.66 -8.79
N TYR A 151 -0.95 -17.29 -7.52
CA TYR A 151 -1.96 -16.30 -7.14
C TYR A 151 -1.52 -14.88 -7.47
N ALA A 152 -0.22 -14.57 -7.35
CA ALA A 152 0.32 -13.28 -7.76
C ALA A 152 0.10 -13.02 -9.25
N GLU A 153 0.31 -14.02 -10.12
CA GLU A 153 0.05 -13.91 -11.57
C GLU A 153 -1.44 -13.66 -11.87
N LYS A 154 -2.34 -14.34 -11.15
CA LYS A 154 -3.80 -14.11 -11.31
C LYS A 154 -4.18 -12.68 -10.93
N GLN A 155 -3.63 -12.15 -9.84
CA GLN A 155 -3.88 -10.76 -9.46
C GLN A 155 -3.28 -9.76 -10.47
N LEU A 156 -2.08 -10.04 -10.99
CA LEU A 156 -1.49 -9.19 -12.03
C LEU A 156 -2.36 -9.13 -13.29
N LYS A 157 -2.97 -10.25 -13.69
CA LYS A 157 -3.91 -10.27 -14.83
C LYS A 157 -5.14 -9.39 -14.58
N ILE A 158 -5.64 -9.33 -13.35
CA ILE A 158 -6.72 -8.41 -12.97
C ILE A 158 -6.25 -6.96 -13.12
N MET A 159 -5.05 -6.62 -12.63
CA MET A 159 -4.48 -5.28 -12.78
C MET A 159 -4.33 -4.88 -14.25
N GLN A 160 -3.83 -5.79 -15.10
CA GLN A 160 -3.68 -5.57 -16.54
C GLN A 160 -5.02 -5.35 -17.25
N GLN A 161 -6.07 -6.05 -16.81
CA GLN A 161 -7.43 -5.84 -17.35
C GLN A 161 -8.03 -4.49 -16.95
N ILE A 162 -7.67 -3.97 -15.77
CA ILE A 162 -8.10 -2.65 -15.31
C ILE A 162 -7.35 -1.56 -16.07
N ASP A 163 -6.01 -1.61 -16.04
CA ASP A 163 -5.12 -0.68 -16.73
C ASP A 163 -3.72 -1.30 -16.83
N GLU A 164 -3.34 -1.70 -18.05
CA GLU A 164 -2.05 -2.30 -18.36
C GLU A 164 -0.90 -1.29 -18.22
N ASP A 165 -1.13 -0.02 -18.59
CA ASP A 165 -0.09 1.02 -18.64
C ASP A 165 0.11 1.72 -17.29
N HIS A 166 -0.78 1.46 -16.32
CA HIS A 166 -0.66 2.00 -14.98
C HIS A 166 0.69 1.63 -14.33
N THR A 167 1.36 2.60 -13.70
CA THR A 167 2.66 2.43 -13.05
C THR A 167 2.70 1.26 -12.06
N LEU A 168 1.66 1.09 -11.25
CA LEU A 168 1.55 -0.06 -10.33
C LEU A 168 1.46 -1.42 -11.05
N THR A 169 0.80 -1.51 -12.20
CA THR A 169 0.75 -2.76 -13.00
C THR A 169 2.14 -3.11 -13.49
N GLN A 170 2.87 -2.13 -14.00
CA GLN A 170 4.25 -2.30 -14.46
C GLN A 170 5.19 -2.70 -13.32
N LEU A 171 5.05 -2.08 -12.14
CA LEU A 171 5.81 -2.46 -10.94
C LEU A 171 5.46 -3.88 -10.46
N ALA A 172 4.18 -4.24 -10.42
CA ALA A 172 3.73 -5.57 -10.05
C ALA A 172 4.26 -6.66 -11.00
N ASN A 173 4.26 -6.38 -12.30
CA ASN A 173 4.88 -7.24 -13.31
C ASN A 173 6.38 -7.42 -13.06
N ALA A 174 7.11 -6.33 -12.78
CA ALA A 174 8.53 -6.39 -12.45
C ALA A 174 8.79 -7.24 -11.19
N TRP A 175 8.01 -7.07 -10.12
CA TRP A 175 8.14 -7.87 -8.89
C TRP A 175 7.92 -9.36 -9.12
N LEU A 176 6.88 -9.72 -9.88
CA LEU A 176 6.58 -11.11 -10.21
C LEU A 176 7.75 -11.76 -10.98
N ASN A 177 8.25 -11.08 -12.02
CA ASN A 177 9.37 -11.58 -12.82
C ASN A 177 10.65 -11.75 -11.99
N LEU A 178 10.97 -10.77 -11.14
CA LEU A 178 12.12 -10.87 -10.23
C LEU A 178 11.99 -12.03 -9.23
N ALA A 179 10.79 -12.25 -8.70
CA ALA A 179 10.53 -13.34 -7.76
C ALA A 179 10.69 -14.71 -8.44
N VAL A 180 10.13 -14.90 -9.64
CA VAL A 180 10.25 -16.15 -10.40
C VAL A 180 11.73 -16.46 -10.70
N VAL A 181 12.49 -15.47 -11.14
CA VAL A 181 13.94 -15.61 -11.39
C VAL A 181 14.67 -16.02 -10.11
N THR A 182 14.37 -15.36 -8.98
CA THR A 182 14.99 -15.68 -7.69
C THR A 182 14.67 -17.10 -7.22
N PHE A 183 13.40 -17.54 -7.37
CA PHE A 183 12.99 -18.90 -7.02
C PHE A 183 13.63 -19.96 -7.92
N LEU A 184 13.78 -19.69 -9.22
CA LEU A 184 14.51 -20.56 -10.15
C LEU A 184 15.97 -20.73 -9.71
N PHE A 185 16.67 -19.65 -9.41
CA PHE A 185 18.07 -19.74 -8.94
C PHE A 185 18.21 -20.47 -7.60
N LEU A 186 17.27 -20.30 -6.67
CA LEU A 186 17.25 -21.03 -5.40
C LEU A 186 16.96 -22.52 -5.59
N ASN A 187 16.05 -22.88 -6.51
CA ASN A 187 15.76 -24.27 -6.84
C ASN A 187 16.93 -24.94 -7.56
N ILE A 188 17.59 -24.26 -8.51
CA ILE A 188 18.84 -24.76 -9.14
C ILE A 188 19.93 -24.97 -8.07
N LYS A 189 20.08 -24.05 -7.10
CA LYS A 189 21.04 -24.24 -5.99
C LYS A 189 20.69 -25.40 -5.07
N LYS A 190 19.40 -25.73 -4.90
CA LYS A 190 18.96 -26.91 -4.13
C LYS A 190 19.23 -28.20 -4.90
N GLU A 191 18.99 -28.21 -6.20
CA GLU A 191 19.26 -29.38 -7.06
C GLU A 191 20.76 -29.62 -7.26
N CYS A 192 21.58 -28.57 -7.38
CA CYS A 192 23.04 -28.69 -7.49
C CYS A 192 23.76 -29.01 -6.16
N LYS A 193 23.04 -29.22 -5.04
CA LYS A 193 23.63 -29.71 -3.77
C LYS A 193 23.66 -31.24 -3.66
N PHE A 194 23.28 -31.95 -4.70
CA PHE A 194 23.53 -33.39 -4.87
C PHE A 194 24.36 -33.63 -6.14
N ALA A 195 25.64 -33.29 -6.09
CA ALA A 195 26.66 -33.77 -7.01
C ALA A 195 28.03 -33.73 -6.32
#